data_AF-A0AAV6NFZ4-F1
#
_entry.id   AF-A0AAV6NFZ4-F1
#
_cell.length_a   1.000
_cell.length_b   1.000
_cell.length_c   1.000
_cell.angle_alpha   90.00
_cell.angle_beta   90.00
_cell.angle_gamma   90.00
#
_symmetry.space_group_name_H-M   'P 1'
#
loop_
_entity.id
_entity.type
_entity.pdbx_description
1 polymer ?
#
loop_
_entity_poly.entity_id
_entity_poly.type
_entity_poly.pdbx_seq_one_letter_code
_entity_poly.pdbx_strand_id
1 'polypeptide(L)'
;MATSPLKAVSLTHVRYQRGDQLGHFLAWVSLVPVFISLGGFLSHFIFRRELQGMFFALGLLISQFINEFIKTSVQQARPETCALLEMCDSHGWPSSHSQYMFFFAIYFTLLSYKGIGLWGTESKWIMNLLAWSLALLTMYSRVYLGYHSVAQVFAGATLGMFLGALWFWVVNSVLFCYFPAIEESQFGRKFYIKDTSHISNVLKFEYDNARAAREKLDEPRMLMKMLFQENQVLLAAAVAGSTGLVAKRILEPCVNSDETTEEPKKCDESCGDREESEGITEENKESVLWLNMLKCGIVVDIWRWSQRRVR
;
A
#
# COMPACT_ATOMS: atom_id res chain seq x y z
N MET A 1 12.32 21.25 -55.66
CA MET A 1 11.28 20.57 -54.87
C MET A 1 11.41 21.06 -53.44
N ALA A 2 10.40 21.75 -52.91
CA ALA A 2 10.41 22.14 -51.50
C ALA A 2 10.22 20.87 -50.65
N THR A 3 11.27 20.42 -49.98
CA THR A 3 11.16 19.34 -49.01
C THR A 3 10.30 19.83 -47.86
N SER A 4 9.13 19.21 -47.66
CA SER A 4 8.29 19.52 -46.50
C SER A 4 9.14 19.30 -45.22
N PRO A 5 9.20 20.27 -44.30
CA PRO A 5 9.98 20.10 -43.08
C PRO A 5 9.36 18.96 -42.25
N LEU A 6 10.16 17.91 -42.04
CA LEU A 6 9.76 16.77 -41.21
C LEU A 6 9.88 17.17 -39.74
N LYS A 7 8.77 17.09 -38.99
CA LYS A 7 8.75 17.35 -37.55
C LYS A 7 8.77 16.01 -36.81
N ALA A 8 9.84 15.76 -36.04
CA ALA A 8 9.93 14.56 -35.22
C ALA A 8 9.05 14.69 -33.96
N VAL A 9 8.50 13.57 -33.50
CA VAL A 9 7.81 13.51 -32.19
C VAL A 9 8.87 13.63 -31.09
N SER A 10 8.85 14.73 -30.35
CA SER A 10 9.93 15.16 -29.47
C SER A 10 9.77 14.76 -27.99
N LEU A 11 8.80 13.91 -27.64
CA LEU A 11 8.43 13.68 -26.24
C LEU A 11 9.61 13.18 -25.38
N THR A 12 10.48 12.35 -25.95
CA THR A 12 11.68 11.80 -25.29
C THR A 12 12.98 12.13 -26.03
N HIS A 13 12.92 13.05 -27.00
CA HIS A 13 14.08 13.36 -27.84
C HIS A 13 14.98 14.38 -27.15
N VAL A 14 16.07 13.90 -26.54
CA VAL A 14 17.08 14.74 -25.87
C VAL A 14 18.39 14.61 -26.61
N ARG A 15 18.99 15.76 -26.95
CA ARG A 15 20.27 15.87 -27.65
C ARG A 15 21.36 16.26 -26.66
N TYR A 16 22.55 15.68 -26.83
CA TYR A 16 23.76 15.97 -26.07
C TYR A 16 24.98 15.83 -26.99
N GLN A 17 26.13 16.33 -26.56
CA GLN A 17 27.34 16.30 -27.38
C GLN A 17 27.88 14.86 -27.50
N ARG A 18 28.27 14.46 -28.71
CA ARG A 18 28.82 13.12 -28.96
C ARG A 18 30.15 12.96 -28.21
N GLY A 19 30.25 11.90 -27.39
CA GLY A 19 31.43 11.63 -26.56
C GLY A 19 31.34 12.17 -25.12
N ASP A 20 30.33 12.98 -24.81
CA ASP A 20 30.07 13.45 -23.45
C ASP A 20 29.27 12.41 -22.65
N GLN A 21 29.97 11.66 -21.79
CA GLN A 21 29.38 10.62 -20.94
C GLN A 21 28.50 11.21 -19.84
N LEU A 22 28.87 12.37 -19.30
CA LEU A 22 28.07 13.05 -18.28
C LEU A 22 26.78 13.60 -18.93
N GLY A 23 26.89 14.21 -20.10
CA GLY A 23 25.74 14.63 -20.89
C GLY A 23 24.81 13.47 -21.25
N HIS A 24 25.34 12.30 -21.62
CA HIS A 24 24.53 11.11 -21.87
C HIS A 24 23.74 10.67 -20.62
N PHE A 25 24.40 10.60 -19.46
CA PHE A 25 23.73 10.29 -18.20
C PHE A 25 22.66 11.34 -17.85
N LEU A 26 22.98 12.62 -17.97
CA LEU A 26 22.07 13.73 -17.66
C LEU A 26 20.91 13.81 -18.64
N ALA A 27 21.07 13.35 -19.88
CA ALA A 27 19.97 13.22 -20.84
C ALA A 27 18.92 12.21 -20.32
N TRP A 28 19.34 11.06 -19.80
CA TRP A 28 18.44 10.10 -19.15
C TRP A 28 17.78 10.67 -17.90
N VAL A 29 18.54 11.38 -17.05
CA VAL A 29 17.97 12.08 -15.88
C VAL A 29 16.88 13.05 -16.33
N SER A 30 17.06 13.76 -17.44
CA SER A 30 16.06 14.71 -17.90
C SER A 30 14.72 14.06 -18.32
N LEU A 31 14.68 12.75 -18.53
CA LEU A 31 13.46 11.99 -18.81
C LEU A 31 12.72 11.54 -17.53
N VAL A 32 13.28 11.76 -16.33
CA VAL A 32 12.65 11.40 -15.05
C VAL A 32 11.21 11.94 -14.91
N PRO A 33 10.89 13.22 -15.24
CA PRO A 33 9.51 13.71 -15.22
C PRO A 33 8.54 12.88 -16.08
N VAL A 34 9.01 12.40 -17.24
CA VAL A 34 8.22 11.57 -18.15
C VAL A 34 7.98 10.19 -17.53
N PHE A 35 9.01 9.58 -16.93
CA PHE A 35 8.87 8.30 -16.23
C PHE A 35 7.97 8.39 -14.99
N ILE A 36 8.07 9.47 -14.21
CA ILE A 36 7.17 9.71 -13.08
C ILE A 36 5.72 9.86 -13.58
N SER A 37 5.50 10.62 -14.65
CA SER A 37 4.16 10.86 -15.21
C SER A 37 3.54 9.60 -15.82
N LEU A 38 4.21 9.01 -16.81
CA LEU A 38 3.68 7.89 -17.60
C LEU A 38 3.88 6.54 -16.91
N GLY A 39 4.98 6.34 -16.19
CA GLY A 39 5.24 5.11 -15.45
C GLY A 39 4.60 5.16 -14.06
N GLY A 40 4.99 6.14 -13.26
CA GLY A 40 4.57 6.27 -11.86
C GLY A 40 3.07 6.49 -11.69
N PHE A 41 2.55 7.63 -12.17
CA PHE A 41 1.15 8.00 -11.94
C PHE A 41 0.16 7.13 -12.72
N LEU A 42 0.47 6.72 -13.96
CA LEU A 42 -0.41 5.81 -14.69
C LEU A 42 -0.50 4.44 -14.01
N SER A 43 0.64 3.87 -13.57
CA SER A 43 0.62 2.61 -12.81
C SER A 43 -0.14 2.78 -11.50
N HIS A 44 0.06 3.90 -10.80
CA HIS A 44 -0.70 4.21 -9.60
C HIS A 44 -2.21 4.28 -9.89
N PHE A 45 -2.63 4.94 -10.97
CA PHE A 45 -4.03 5.02 -11.37
C PHE A 45 -4.61 3.64 -11.71
N ILE A 46 -3.87 2.78 -12.41
CA ILE A 46 -4.35 1.45 -12.81
C ILE A 46 -4.45 0.49 -11.62
N PHE A 47 -3.41 0.45 -10.76
CA PHE A 47 -3.29 -0.57 -9.71
C PHE A 47 -3.78 -0.12 -8.33
N ARG A 48 -3.52 1.13 -7.96
CA ARG A 48 -3.82 1.65 -6.61
C ARG A 48 -5.18 2.34 -6.55
N ARG A 49 -5.48 3.18 -7.56
CA ARG A 49 -6.74 3.96 -7.67
C ARG A 49 -7.04 4.81 -6.42
N GLU A 50 -6.00 5.37 -5.81
CA GLU A 50 -6.11 6.15 -4.57
C GLU A 50 -6.32 7.63 -4.88
N LEU A 51 -7.31 8.26 -4.21
CA LEU A 51 -7.65 9.66 -4.44
C LEU A 51 -6.47 10.61 -4.21
N GLN A 52 -5.69 10.42 -3.14
CA GLN A 52 -4.51 11.25 -2.86
C GLN A 52 -3.51 11.27 -4.03
N GLY A 53 -3.24 10.10 -4.63
CA GLY A 53 -2.35 10.02 -5.79
C GLY A 53 -2.96 10.61 -7.06
N MET A 54 -4.28 10.46 -7.26
CA MET A 54 -4.99 11.07 -8.38
C MET A 54 -4.96 12.61 -8.31
N PHE A 55 -5.24 13.19 -7.14
CA PHE A 55 -5.18 14.63 -6.94
C PHE A 55 -3.75 15.17 -7.00
N PHE A 56 -2.74 14.39 -6.60
CA PHE A 56 -1.34 14.74 -6.84
C PHE A 56 -1.05 14.83 -8.36
N ALA A 57 -1.43 13.81 -9.14
CA ALA A 57 -1.27 13.83 -10.59
C ALA A 57 -2.01 15.02 -11.23
N LEU A 58 -3.24 15.30 -10.79
CA LEU A 58 -4.03 16.44 -11.24
C LEU A 58 -3.31 17.77 -10.97
N GLY A 59 -2.71 17.93 -9.80
CA GLY A 59 -1.91 19.10 -9.46
C GLY A 59 -0.72 19.33 -10.39
N LEU A 60 -0.04 18.25 -10.77
CA LEU A 60 1.06 18.32 -11.75
C LEU A 60 0.57 18.72 -13.14
N LEU A 61 -0.60 18.22 -13.57
CA LEU A 61 -1.22 18.63 -14.84
C LEU A 61 -1.60 20.12 -14.83
N ILE A 62 -2.21 20.60 -13.74
CA ILE A 62 -2.53 22.03 -13.56
C ILE A 62 -1.24 22.87 -13.56
N SER A 63 -0.21 22.43 -12.85
CA SER A 63 1.10 23.09 -12.82
C SER A 63 1.70 23.18 -14.23
N GLN A 64 1.63 22.11 -15.03
CA GLN A 64 2.10 22.10 -16.40
C GLN A 64 1.29 23.05 -17.30
N PHE A 65 -0.03 23.13 -17.12
CA PHE A 65 -0.86 24.10 -17.82
C PHE A 65 -0.46 25.54 -17.49
N ILE A 66 -0.24 25.85 -16.20
CA ILE A 66 0.24 27.17 -15.76
C ILE A 66 1.61 27.47 -16.37
N ASN A 67 2.52 26.51 -16.42
CA ASN A 67 3.85 26.69 -17.04
C ASN A 67 3.73 27.10 -18.52
N GLU A 68 2.92 26.38 -19.29
CA GLU A 68 2.74 26.67 -20.71
C GLU A 68 2.00 28.01 -20.94
N PHE A 69 1.03 28.35 -20.08
CA PHE A 69 0.39 29.65 -20.09
C PHE A 69 1.39 30.79 -19.85
N ILE A 70 2.28 30.65 -18.87
CA ILE A 70 3.31 31.67 -18.58
C ILE A 70 4.30 31.77 -19.75
N LYS A 71 4.77 30.65 -20.28
CA LYS A 71 5.70 30.61 -21.42
C LYS A 71 5.13 31.31 -22.65
N THR A 72 3.86 31.04 -22.97
CA THR A 72 3.18 31.65 -24.12
C THR A 72 2.92 33.15 -23.92
N SER A 73 2.81 33.60 -22.66
CA SER A 73 2.61 35.02 -22.31
C SER A 73 3.91 35.82 -22.27
N VAL A 74 4.95 35.30 -21.62
CA VAL A 74 6.22 36.03 -21.38
C VAL A 74 7.18 35.89 -22.56
N GLN A 75 7.13 34.76 -23.25
CA GLN A 75 7.89 34.50 -24.46
C GLN A 75 9.42 34.71 -24.34
N GLN A 76 9.99 34.51 -23.13
CA GLN A 76 11.44 34.66 -22.95
C GLN A 76 12.21 33.65 -23.80
N ALA A 77 13.19 34.14 -24.55
CA ALA A 77 14.10 33.32 -25.35
C ALA A 77 14.90 32.32 -24.49
N ARG A 78 15.27 31.19 -25.10
CA ARG A 78 16.23 30.24 -24.52
C ARG A 78 17.68 30.73 -24.73
N PRO A 79 18.65 30.19 -23.99
CA PRO A 79 20.07 30.48 -24.24
C PRO A 79 20.49 30.11 -25.66
N GLU A 80 21.51 30.79 -26.21
CA GLU A 80 22.05 30.49 -27.54
C GLU A 80 22.56 29.05 -27.67
N THR A 81 23.04 28.46 -26.57
CA THR A 81 23.46 27.05 -26.51
C THR A 81 22.34 26.07 -26.86
N CYS A 82 21.07 26.44 -26.60
CA CYS A 82 19.94 25.65 -27.02
C CYS A 82 19.80 25.68 -28.56
N ALA A 83 20.06 26.82 -29.20
CA ALA A 83 19.86 26.97 -30.65
C ALA A 83 20.80 26.05 -31.42
N LEU A 84 22.01 25.84 -30.88
CA LEU A 84 22.98 24.86 -31.38
C LEU A 84 22.51 23.41 -31.29
N LEU A 85 21.53 23.11 -30.43
CA LEU A 85 20.92 21.78 -30.31
C LEU A 85 19.72 21.61 -31.27
N GLU A 86 19.32 22.66 -32.00
CA GLU A 86 18.14 22.71 -32.88
C GLU A 86 16.85 22.25 -32.17
N MET A 87 16.70 22.60 -30.88
CA MET A 87 15.58 22.13 -30.04
C MET A 87 14.94 23.27 -29.23
N CYS A 88 14.95 24.51 -29.75
CA CYS A 88 14.40 25.69 -29.08
C CYS A 88 13.05 26.16 -29.63
N ASP A 89 12.23 25.25 -30.12
CA ASP A 89 10.91 25.58 -30.69
C ASP A 89 9.90 26.14 -29.66
N SER A 90 10.32 26.33 -28.39
CA SER A 90 9.50 26.81 -27.29
C SER A 90 10.25 27.80 -26.39
N HIS A 91 9.49 28.68 -25.74
CA HIS A 91 10.00 29.67 -24.79
C HIS A 91 10.66 29.02 -23.55
N GLY A 92 11.67 29.70 -23.02
CA GLY A 92 12.57 29.16 -22.00
C GLY A 92 12.13 29.35 -20.55
N TRP A 93 11.18 30.27 -20.28
CA TRP A 93 10.83 30.69 -18.92
C TRP A 93 9.36 30.49 -18.59
N PRO A 94 9.05 29.89 -17.42
CA PRO A 94 9.96 29.17 -16.52
C PRO A 94 10.27 27.76 -17.04
N SER A 95 11.37 27.15 -16.58
CA SER A 95 11.72 25.77 -16.97
C SER A 95 10.67 24.76 -16.49
N SER A 96 10.02 24.05 -17.43
CA SER A 96 8.99 23.05 -17.11
C SER A 96 9.53 21.85 -16.35
N HIS A 97 10.74 21.37 -16.70
CA HIS A 97 11.35 20.22 -16.02
C HIS A 97 11.68 20.54 -14.56
N SER A 98 12.22 21.74 -14.32
CA SER A 98 12.52 22.17 -12.96
C SER A 98 11.24 22.42 -12.17
N GLN A 99 10.23 23.09 -12.76
CA GLN A 99 8.94 23.30 -12.12
C GLN A 99 8.25 21.97 -11.73
N TYR A 100 8.18 21.01 -12.66
CA TYR A 100 7.58 19.70 -12.41
C TYR A 100 8.27 19.00 -11.24
N MET A 101 9.60 18.90 -11.27
CA MET A 101 10.33 18.13 -10.26
C MET A 101 10.29 18.78 -8.88
N PHE A 102 10.31 20.11 -8.79
CA PHE A 102 10.21 20.81 -7.52
C PHE A 102 8.79 20.80 -6.96
N PHE A 103 7.76 20.85 -7.82
CA PHE A 103 6.38 20.55 -7.41
C PHE A 103 6.29 19.14 -6.84
N PHE A 104 6.81 18.15 -7.57
CA PHE A 104 6.78 16.76 -7.15
C PHE A 104 7.48 16.58 -5.80
N ALA A 105 8.71 17.11 -5.65
CA ALA A 105 9.49 16.99 -4.44
C ALA A 105 8.77 17.61 -3.24
N ILE A 106 8.32 18.87 -3.32
CA ILE A 106 7.64 19.50 -2.17
C ILE A 106 6.33 18.80 -1.82
N TYR A 107 5.52 18.45 -2.81
CA TYR A 107 4.21 17.83 -2.58
C TYR A 107 4.38 16.43 -1.97
N PHE A 108 5.33 15.64 -2.50
CA PHE A 108 5.68 14.33 -1.95
C PHE A 108 6.23 14.44 -0.52
N THR A 109 7.06 15.46 -0.25
CA THR A 109 7.55 15.74 1.09
C THR A 109 6.42 16.04 2.07
N LEU A 110 5.50 16.92 1.70
CA LEU A 110 4.36 17.28 2.54
C LEU A 110 3.42 16.08 2.80
N LEU A 111 3.13 15.26 1.79
CA LEU A 111 2.39 14.00 1.95
C LEU A 111 3.09 13.05 2.92
N SER A 112 4.40 12.86 2.75
CA SER A 112 5.21 11.98 3.59
C SER A 112 5.20 12.43 5.05
N TYR A 113 5.23 13.73 5.32
CA TYR A 113 5.15 14.27 6.69
C TYR A 113 3.74 14.21 7.29
N LYS A 114 2.69 14.28 6.46
CA LYS A 114 1.30 14.02 6.90
C LYS A 114 1.07 12.54 7.27
N GLY A 115 2.02 11.66 6.95
CA GLY A 115 1.90 10.22 7.20
C GLY A 115 0.96 9.53 6.21
N ILE A 116 0.66 10.19 5.08
CA ILE A 116 -0.14 9.62 4.01
C ILE A 116 0.82 9.05 2.98
N GLY A 117 0.90 7.73 2.88
CA GLY A 117 1.83 7.10 1.95
C GLY A 117 1.84 5.59 1.96
N LEU A 118 2.61 5.05 1.01
CA LEU A 118 2.81 3.61 0.87
C LEU A 118 3.74 3.05 1.96
N TRP A 119 4.74 3.82 2.39
CA TRP A 119 5.73 3.37 3.36
C TRP A 119 5.45 3.91 4.76
N GLY A 120 5.80 3.11 5.77
CA GLY A 120 5.78 3.54 7.17
C GLY A 120 6.72 4.71 7.45
N THR A 121 6.45 5.40 8.57
CA THR A 121 7.10 6.64 9.00
C THR A 121 8.63 6.59 9.04
N GLU A 122 9.23 5.41 9.22
CA GLU A 122 10.66 5.19 9.40
C GLU A 122 11.51 5.47 8.15
N SER A 123 10.94 5.32 6.94
CA SER A 123 11.69 5.49 5.69
C SER A 123 11.43 6.82 4.96
N LYS A 124 10.68 7.75 5.57
CA LYS A 124 10.29 9.01 4.93
C LYS A 124 11.47 9.90 4.55
N TRP A 125 12.55 9.90 5.34
CA TRP A 125 13.72 10.72 5.06
C TRP A 125 14.51 10.23 3.84
N ILE A 126 14.64 8.92 3.65
CA ILE A 126 15.30 8.31 2.47
C ILE A 126 14.54 8.67 1.19
N MET A 127 13.21 8.50 1.22
CA MET A 127 12.37 8.78 0.06
C MET A 127 12.38 10.27 -0.30
N ASN A 128 12.37 11.15 0.69
CA ASN A 128 12.53 12.59 0.46
C ASN A 128 13.91 12.93 -0.07
N LEU A 129 14.98 12.36 0.49
CA LEU A 129 16.34 12.55 -0.01
C LEU A 129 16.43 12.17 -1.49
N LEU A 130 15.85 11.03 -1.88
CA LEU A 130 15.81 10.60 -3.27
C LEU A 130 15.02 11.58 -4.16
N ALA A 131 13.83 12.00 -3.73
CA ALA A 131 12.98 12.93 -4.49
C ALA A 131 13.69 14.27 -4.72
N TRP A 132 14.29 14.85 -3.68
CA TRP A 132 15.04 16.10 -3.78
C TRP A 132 16.33 15.95 -4.60
N SER A 133 17.03 14.82 -4.47
CA SER A 133 18.22 14.54 -5.30
C SER A 133 17.86 14.47 -6.79
N LEU A 134 16.77 13.79 -7.14
CA LEU A 134 16.28 13.73 -8.53
C LEU A 134 15.85 15.11 -9.03
N ALA A 135 15.23 15.95 -8.18
CA ALA A 135 14.84 17.29 -8.56
C ALA A 135 16.05 18.20 -8.85
N LEU A 136 17.06 18.16 -7.98
CA LEU A 136 18.30 18.91 -8.17
C LEU A 136 19.09 18.42 -9.39
N LEU A 137 19.18 17.10 -9.59
CA LEU A 137 19.89 16.53 -10.74
C LEU A 137 19.18 16.84 -12.06
N THR A 138 17.84 16.83 -12.07
CA THR A 138 17.05 17.25 -13.24
C THR A 138 17.22 18.74 -13.52
N MET A 139 17.26 19.58 -12.48
CA MET A 139 17.53 21.02 -12.64
C MET A 139 18.92 21.25 -13.22
N TYR A 140 19.93 20.58 -12.69
CA TYR A 140 21.31 20.64 -13.16
C TYR A 140 21.43 20.17 -14.61
N SER A 141 20.78 19.07 -14.99
CA SER A 141 20.82 18.56 -16.36
C SER A 141 20.34 19.58 -17.38
N ARG A 142 19.33 20.40 -17.05
CA ARG A 142 18.81 21.42 -17.98
C ARG A 142 19.81 22.54 -18.26
N VAL A 143 20.63 22.89 -17.28
CA VAL A 143 21.67 23.91 -17.42
C VAL A 143 22.89 23.30 -18.12
N TYR A 144 23.35 22.13 -17.66
CA TYR A 144 24.52 21.45 -18.21
C TYR A 144 24.35 21.11 -19.70
N LEU A 145 23.20 20.56 -20.08
CA LEU A 145 22.90 20.23 -21.46
C LEU A 145 22.58 21.46 -22.33
N GLY A 146 22.59 22.68 -21.77
CA GLY A 146 22.41 23.93 -22.52
C GLY A 146 20.97 24.27 -22.90
N TYR A 147 19.96 23.58 -22.34
CA TYR A 147 18.55 23.84 -22.69
C TYR A 147 17.95 25.08 -22.01
N HIS A 148 18.47 25.48 -20.86
CA HIS A 148 17.95 26.59 -20.05
C HIS A 148 19.06 27.35 -19.34
N SER A 149 18.83 28.64 -19.06
CA SER A 149 19.72 29.42 -18.18
C SER A 149 19.49 29.08 -16.71
N VAL A 150 20.44 29.45 -15.86
CA VAL A 150 20.33 29.32 -14.40
C VAL A 150 19.08 30.03 -13.88
N ALA A 151 18.82 31.27 -14.32
CA ALA A 151 17.63 32.02 -13.92
C ALA A 151 16.31 31.31 -14.30
N GLN A 152 16.25 30.70 -15.49
CA GLN A 152 15.06 29.98 -15.96
C GLN A 152 14.77 28.73 -15.13
N VAL A 153 15.80 28.00 -14.72
CA VAL A 153 15.61 26.81 -13.88
C VAL A 153 15.22 27.19 -12.46
N PHE A 154 15.83 28.22 -11.85
CA PHE A 154 15.42 28.68 -10.52
C PHE A 154 14.00 29.27 -10.50
N ALA A 155 13.58 29.96 -11.56
CA ALA A 155 12.20 30.42 -11.71
C ALA A 155 11.21 29.23 -11.79
N GLY A 156 11.59 28.16 -12.52
CA GLY A 156 10.83 26.92 -12.54
C GLY A 156 10.74 26.29 -11.14
N ALA A 157 11.87 26.12 -10.47
CA ALA A 157 11.95 25.54 -9.13
C ALA A 157 11.07 26.28 -8.11
N THR A 158 11.19 27.60 -8.05
CA THR A 158 10.42 28.46 -7.12
C THR A 158 8.93 28.39 -7.39
N LEU A 159 8.51 28.51 -8.66
CA LEU A 159 7.10 28.36 -9.04
C LEU A 159 6.58 26.96 -8.73
N GLY A 160 7.37 25.92 -8.99
CA GLY A 160 7.04 24.53 -8.71
C GLY A 160 6.81 24.28 -7.22
N MET A 161 7.72 24.77 -6.37
CA MET A 161 7.57 24.68 -4.92
C MET A 161 6.31 25.40 -4.42
N PHE A 162 6.08 26.62 -4.91
CA PHE A 162 4.90 27.40 -4.54
C PHE A 162 3.60 26.69 -4.93
N LEU A 163 3.47 26.28 -6.19
CA LEU A 163 2.28 25.57 -6.68
C LEU A 163 2.08 24.23 -6.00
N GLY A 164 3.15 23.49 -5.72
CA GLY A 164 3.10 22.21 -5.02
C GLY A 164 2.60 22.36 -3.58
N ALA A 165 3.14 23.32 -2.84
CA ALA A 165 2.69 23.60 -1.47
C ALA A 165 1.24 24.12 -1.44
N LEU A 166 0.89 25.04 -2.35
CA LEU A 166 -0.46 25.58 -2.48
C LEU A 166 -1.47 24.48 -2.82
N TRP A 167 -1.16 23.65 -3.81
CA TRP A 167 -2.04 22.55 -4.21
C TRP A 167 -2.19 21.51 -3.11
N PHE A 168 -1.10 21.18 -2.39
CA PHE A 168 -1.15 20.30 -1.23
C PHE A 168 -2.13 20.84 -0.18
N TRP A 169 -2.03 22.13 0.14
CA TRP A 169 -2.93 22.80 1.07
C TRP A 169 -4.38 22.74 0.58
N VAL A 170 -4.66 23.08 -0.68
CA VAL A 170 -6.02 22.97 -1.26
C VAL A 170 -6.57 21.56 -1.13
N VAL A 171 -5.79 20.54 -1.49
CA VAL A 171 -6.22 19.13 -1.41
C VAL A 171 -6.49 18.73 0.03
N ASN A 172 -5.57 19.04 0.94
CA ASN A 172 -5.58 18.48 2.29
C ASN A 172 -6.34 19.33 3.32
N SER A 173 -6.75 20.54 2.98
CA SER A 173 -7.55 21.43 3.82
C SER A 173 -8.95 21.69 3.27
N VAL A 174 -9.15 21.59 1.94
CA VAL A 174 -10.44 21.89 1.30
C VAL A 174 -11.02 20.64 0.64
N LEU A 175 -10.28 19.99 -0.26
CA LEU A 175 -10.85 18.90 -1.09
C LEU A 175 -11.01 17.58 -0.34
N PHE A 176 -10.20 17.33 0.69
CA PHE A 176 -10.22 16.13 1.50
C PHE A 176 -11.62 15.83 2.07
N CYS A 177 -12.39 16.85 2.45
CA CYS A 177 -13.76 16.68 2.95
C CYS A 177 -14.72 16.04 1.93
N TYR A 178 -14.39 16.13 0.64
CA TYR A 178 -15.18 15.55 -0.44
C TYR A 178 -14.72 14.16 -0.86
N PHE A 179 -13.60 13.65 -0.32
CA PHE A 179 -13.07 12.34 -0.72
C PHE A 179 -14.06 11.18 -0.48
N PRO A 180 -14.75 11.09 0.68
CA PRO A 180 -15.78 10.08 0.88
C PRO A 180 -16.94 10.20 -0.11
N ALA A 181 -17.34 11.43 -0.46
CA ALA A 181 -18.39 11.65 -1.45
C ALA A 181 -17.97 11.22 -2.86
N ILE A 182 -16.70 11.38 -3.21
CA ILE A 182 -16.15 10.92 -4.50
C ILE A 182 -16.05 9.39 -4.53
N GLU A 183 -15.57 8.76 -3.46
CA GLU A 183 -15.47 7.31 -3.31
C GLU A 183 -16.86 6.64 -3.43
N GLU A 184 -17.87 7.19 -2.76
CA GLU A 184 -19.24 6.65 -2.77
C GLU A 184 -20.05 6.98 -4.03
N SER A 185 -19.52 7.84 -4.90
CA SER A 185 -20.18 8.18 -6.16
C SER A 185 -20.28 6.97 -7.10
N GLN A 186 -21.17 7.04 -8.10
CA GLN A 186 -21.27 6.01 -9.14
C GLN A 186 -19.93 5.78 -9.85
N PHE A 187 -19.16 6.86 -10.04
CA PHE A 187 -17.82 6.80 -10.63
C PHE A 187 -16.85 6.06 -9.69
N GLY A 188 -16.80 6.45 -8.41
CA GLY A 188 -15.91 5.84 -7.42
C GLY A 188 -16.15 4.34 -7.28
N ARG A 189 -17.42 3.94 -7.13
CA ARG A 189 -17.82 2.53 -7.03
C ARG A 189 -17.54 1.74 -8.32
N LYS A 190 -17.81 2.32 -9.50
CA LYS A 190 -17.59 1.65 -10.80
C LYS A 190 -16.10 1.38 -11.05
N PHE A 191 -15.25 2.32 -10.68
CA PHE A 191 -13.81 2.22 -10.93
C PHE A 191 -13.02 1.68 -9.74
N TYR A 192 -13.64 1.34 -8.61
CA TYR A 192 -12.96 0.91 -7.38
C TYR A 192 -11.93 1.93 -6.89
N ILE A 193 -12.32 3.21 -6.91
CA ILE A 193 -11.53 4.30 -6.35
C ILE A 193 -11.62 4.24 -4.84
N LYS A 194 -10.49 4.48 -4.18
CA LYS A 194 -10.37 4.34 -2.72
C LYS A 194 -9.90 5.63 -2.09
N ASP A 195 -10.44 5.91 -0.91
CA ASP A 195 -9.88 6.90 0.02
C ASP A 195 -9.10 6.23 1.16
N THR A 196 -7.79 6.13 1.02
CA THR A 196 -6.90 5.64 2.10
C THR A 196 -6.24 6.76 2.90
N SER A 197 -6.71 8.00 2.77
CA SER A 197 -6.05 9.17 3.37
C SER A 197 -6.04 9.19 4.90
N HIS A 198 -6.89 8.40 5.55
CA HIS A 198 -6.94 8.19 7.00
C HIS A 198 -6.04 7.04 7.49
N ILE A 199 -5.44 6.27 6.57
CA ILE A 199 -4.61 5.10 6.88
C ILE A 199 -3.13 5.50 6.80
N SER A 200 -2.42 5.38 7.92
CA SER A 200 -1.02 5.81 8.02
C SER A 200 -0.02 4.90 7.29
N ASN A 201 -0.29 3.60 7.21
CA ASN A 201 0.53 2.65 6.46
C ASN A 201 -0.35 1.74 5.62
N VAL A 202 -0.62 2.18 4.39
CA VAL A 202 -1.55 1.50 3.48
C VAL A 202 -1.02 0.13 3.06
N LEU A 203 0.29 -0.01 2.82
CA LEU A 203 0.87 -1.30 2.43
C LEU A 203 0.74 -2.34 3.55
N LYS A 204 0.99 -1.96 4.80
CA LYS A 204 0.81 -2.86 5.94
C LYS A 204 -0.66 -3.21 6.14
N PHE A 205 -1.56 -2.22 6.06
CA PHE A 205 -3.00 -2.45 6.16
C PHE A 205 -3.51 -3.45 5.12
N GLU A 206 -3.10 -3.29 3.86
CA GLU A 206 -3.51 -4.20 2.79
C GLU A 206 -2.90 -5.61 2.95
N TYR A 207 -1.65 -5.70 3.38
CA TYR A 207 -0.99 -6.99 3.67
C TYR A 207 -1.72 -7.75 4.79
N ASP A 208 -2.00 -7.07 5.91
CA ASP A 208 -2.66 -7.66 7.08
C ASP A 208 -4.08 -8.12 6.72
N ASN A 209 -4.85 -7.32 5.97
CA ASN A 209 -6.20 -7.69 5.52
C ASN A 209 -6.20 -8.87 4.54
N ALA A 210 -5.26 -8.91 3.60
CA ALA A 210 -5.14 -10.02 2.67
C ALA A 210 -4.80 -11.34 3.39
N ARG A 211 -3.96 -11.27 4.42
CA ARG A 211 -3.64 -12.41 5.28
C ARG A 211 -4.82 -12.87 6.12
N ALA A 212 -5.50 -11.95 6.79
CA ALA A 212 -6.67 -12.26 7.61
C ALA A 212 -7.79 -12.88 6.77
N ALA A 213 -8.00 -12.40 5.54
CA ALA A 213 -8.97 -12.98 4.61
C ALA A 213 -8.63 -14.43 4.24
N ARG A 214 -7.34 -14.77 4.06
CA ARG A 214 -6.90 -16.16 3.81
C ARG A 214 -7.13 -17.04 5.04
N GLU A 215 -6.74 -16.57 6.22
CA GLU A 215 -6.87 -17.35 7.47
C GLU A 215 -8.33 -17.71 7.77
N LYS A 216 -9.28 -16.78 7.53
CA LYS A 216 -10.72 -17.06 7.63
C LYS A 216 -11.24 -18.14 6.67
N LEU A 217 -10.60 -18.32 5.51
CA LEU A 217 -10.95 -19.37 4.56
C LEU A 217 -10.36 -20.74 4.96
N ASP A 218 -9.25 -20.74 5.70
CA ASP A 218 -8.60 -21.95 6.17
C ASP A 218 -9.24 -22.51 7.46
N GLU A 219 -9.92 -21.68 8.25
CA GLU A 219 -10.55 -22.06 9.53
C GLU A 219 -11.62 -23.16 9.39
N PRO A 220 -12.59 -23.11 8.45
CA PRO A 220 -13.54 -24.21 8.25
C PRO A 220 -12.86 -25.47 7.72
N ARG A 221 -11.79 -25.32 6.93
CA ARG A 221 -11.01 -26.44 6.38
C ARG A 221 -10.17 -27.12 7.47
N MET A 222 -9.67 -26.36 8.44
CA MET A 222 -9.02 -26.89 9.64
C MET A 222 -10.01 -27.58 10.57
N LEU A 223 -11.16 -26.95 10.88
CA LEU A 223 -12.23 -27.55 11.68
C LEU A 223 -12.72 -28.87 11.07
N MET A 224 -12.94 -28.90 9.75
CA MET A 224 -13.37 -30.12 9.07
C MET A 224 -12.30 -31.23 9.09
N LYS A 225 -11.01 -30.88 8.99
CA LYS A 225 -9.91 -31.84 9.18
C LYS A 225 -9.83 -32.36 10.61
N MET A 226 -10.02 -31.50 11.62
CA MET A 226 -10.03 -31.90 13.03
C MET A 226 -11.20 -32.84 13.33
N LEU A 227 -12.41 -32.52 12.87
CA LEU A 227 -13.58 -33.38 13.02
C LEU A 227 -13.44 -34.73 12.30
N PHE A 228 -12.82 -34.76 11.12
CA PHE A 228 -12.51 -36.01 10.44
C PHE A 228 -11.46 -36.84 11.20
N GLN A 229 -10.42 -36.19 11.75
CA GLN A 229 -9.38 -36.83 12.54
C GLN A 229 -9.98 -37.45 13.82
N GLU A 230 -10.79 -36.71 14.57
CA GLU A 230 -11.47 -37.21 15.78
C GLU A 230 -12.37 -38.39 15.48
N ASN A 231 -13.18 -38.33 14.42
CA ASN A 231 -14.03 -39.45 14.00
C ASN A 231 -13.22 -40.68 13.56
N GLN A 232 -12.06 -40.50 12.91
CA GLN A 232 -11.17 -41.62 12.58
C GLN A 232 -10.57 -42.27 13.82
N VAL A 233 -10.16 -41.48 14.82
CA VAL A 233 -9.62 -41.98 16.10
C VAL A 233 -10.70 -42.73 16.88
N LEU A 234 -11.92 -42.19 16.97
CA LEU A 234 -13.07 -42.85 17.59
C LEU A 234 -13.42 -44.16 16.90
N LEU A 235 -13.42 -44.17 15.55
CA LEU A 235 -13.68 -45.38 14.77
C LEU A 235 -12.59 -46.44 15.00
N ALA A 236 -11.31 -46.04 15.01
CA ALA A 236 -10.20 -46.94 15.30
C ALA A 236 -10.27 -47.53 16.72
N ALA A 237 -10.62 -46.72 17.72
CA ALA A 237 -10.83 -47.17 19.09
C ALA A 237 -12.02 -48.14 19.23
N ALA A 238 -13.13 -47.87 18.55
CA ALA A 238 -14.29 -48.76 18.52
C ALA A 238 -13.98 -50.11 17.85
N VAL A 239 -13.25 -50.10 16.73
CA VAL A 239 -12.80 -51.32 16.04
C VAL A 239 -11.84 -52.12 16.92
N ALA A 240 -10.91 -51.47 17.61
CA ALA A 240 -10.01 -52.12 18.57
C ALA A 240 -10.77 -52.74 19.77
N GLY A 241 -11.81 -52.06 20.27
CA GLY A 241 -12.68 -52.57 21.33
C GLY A 241 -13.54 -53.77 20.91
N SER A 242 -14.06 -53.75 19.68
CA SER A 242 -14.90 -54.84 19.14
C SER A 242 -14.13 -56.10 18.70
N THR A 243 -12.80 -56.01 18.53
CA THR A 243 -11.95 -57.17 18.20
C THR A 243 -11.34 -57.86 19.41
N GLY A 244 -11.67 -57.46 20.64
CA GLY A 244 -11.25 -58.16 21.86
C GLY A 244 -9.73 -58.24 22.06
N LEU A 245 -8.97 -57.34 21.44
CA LEU A 245 -7.53 -57.22 21.67
C LEU A 245 -7.27 -56.26 22.82
N VAL A 246 -7.06 -56.83 24.01
CA VAL A 246 -6.46 -56.15 25.15
C VAL A 246 -5.06 -55.69 24.78
N ALA A 247 -4.94 -54.46 24.25
CA ALA A 247 -3.65 -53.78 24.14
C ALA A 247 -3.35 -53.10 25.49
N LYS A 248 -2.77 -53.88 26.40
CA LYS A 248 -2.08 -53.37 27.58
C LYS A 248 -0.85 -52.61 27.11
N ARG A 249 -0.63 -51.40 27.66
CA ARG A 249 0.59 -50.57 27.60
C ARG A 249 0.63 -49.51 26.47
N ILE A 250 0.38 -48.24 26.83
CA ILE A 250 1.30 -47.09 26.74
C ILE A 250 0.70 -46.00 27.65
N LEU A 251 1.08 -46.05 28.92
CA LEU A 251 1.12 -44.91 29.86
C LEU A 251 2.30 -45.25 30.76
N GLU A 252 3.51 -45.01 30.28
CA GLU A 252 4.65 -44.82 31.18
C GLU A 252 4.78 -43.31 31.39
N PRO A 253 4.53 -42.80 32.60
CA PRO A 253 5.07 -41.51 32.99
C PRO A 253 6.59 -41.66 33.05
N CYS A 254 7.33 -40.79 32.38
CA CYS A 254 8.74 -40.58 32.70
C CYS A 254 8.81 -40.07 34.14
N VAL A 255 9.02 -41.01 35.07
CA VAL A 255 9.44 -40.77 36.43
C VAL A 255 10.88 -40.28 36.37
N ASN A 256 11.12 -39.02 36.73
CA ASN A 256 12.45 -38.56 37.11
C ASN A 256 12.72 -39.04 38.53
N SER A 257 13.65 -39.98 38.66
CA SER A 257 14.30 -40.33 39.90
C SER A 257 15.42 -39.32 40.16
N ASP A 258 15.22 -38.42 41.12
CA ASP A 258 16.32 -37.93 41.95
C ASP A 258 15.85 -37.97 43.41
N GLU A 259 16.55 -38.80 44.16
CA GLU A 259 16.31 -39.19 45.53
C GLU A 259 17.26 -38.35 46.40
N THR A 260 16.75 -37.54 47.33
CA THR A 260 17.45 -37.21 48.59
C THR A 260 16.46 -36.77 49.68
N THR A 261 16.27 -37.69 50.63
CA THR A 261 16.19 -37.50 52.10
C THR A 261 15.07 -36.64 52.74
N GLU A 262 14.14 -37.34 53.40
CA GLU A 262 13.56 -37.18 54.79
C GLU A 262 13.55 -35.76 55.43
N GLU A 263 12.46 -35.19 56.00
CA GLU A 263 11.53 -35.66 57.05
C GLU A 263 10.27 -34.72 57.14
N PRO A 264 9.19 -35.07 57.86
CA PRO A 264 7.87 -34.44 57.75
C PRO A 264 7.56 -33.38 58.82
N LYS A 265 6.99 -32.23 58.44
CA LYS A 265 6.34 -31.31 59.41
C LYS A 265 5.09 -30.60 58.85
N LYS A 266 3.95 -31.01 59.40
CA LYS A 266 2.87 -30.20 60.03
C LYS A 266 2.11 -29.17 59.15
N CYS A 267 0.80 -29.41 59.02
CA CYS A 267 -0.20 -28.42 58.63
C CYS A 267 -0.22 -27.24 59.62
N ASP A 268 -0.43 -26.01 59.13
CA ASP A 268 -1.36 -25.05 59.74
C ASP A 268 -1.59 -23.81 58.83
N GLU A 269 -2.88 -23.49 58.71
CA GLU A 269 -3.52 -22.15 58.71
C GLU A 269 -3.31 -21.10 57.59
N SER A 270 -4.47 -20.76 56.99
CA SER A 270 -5.02 -19.40 56.84
C SER A 270 -4.82 -18.61 55.54
N CYS A 271 -5.92 -18.47 54.80
CA CYS A 271 -6.52 -17.25 54.20
C CYS A 271 -7.32 -17.70 52.96
N GLY A 272 -8.62 -17.43 52.78
CA GLY A 272 -9.46 -16.33 53.23
C GLY A 272 -10.18 -15.74 52.01
N ASP A 273 -11.43 -16.16 51.82
CA ASP A 273 -12.61 -15.56 51.16
C ASP A 273 -12.47 -14.61 49.95
N ARG A 274 -13.17 -14.95 48.84
CA ARG A 274 -14.35 -14.18 48.33
C ARG A 274 -14.96 -14.76 47.03
N GLU A 275 -16.23 -15.16 47.12
CA GLU A 275 -17.27 -14.98 46.09
C GLU A 275 -17.52 -13.45 45.88
N GLU A 276 -18.10 -12.88 44.82
CA GLU A 276 -19.17 -13.33 43.92
C GLU A 276 -19.33 -12.32 42.75
N SER A 277 -19.98 -12.77 41.65
CA SER A 277 -20.83 -11.99 40.71
C SER A 277 -20.11 -11.16 39.60
N GLU A 278 -20.51 -11.13 38.32
CA GLU A 278 -21.78 -11.39 37.62
C GLU A 278 -21.56 -11.76 36.12
N GLY A 279 -22.57 -12.40 35.50
CA GLY A 279 -23.01 -12.03 34.13
C GLY A 279 -22.78 -13.06 33.01
N ILE A 280 -23.73 -13.99 32.84
CA ILE A 280 -23.84 -14.88 31.66
C ILE A 280 -24.73 -14.21 30.60
N THR A 281 -24.18 -13.89 29.43
CA THR A 281 -24.91 -13.36 28.27
C THR A 281 -25.59 -14.47 27.45
N GLU A 282 -26.67 -14.12 26.73
CA GLU A 282 -27.54 -14.99 25.91
C GLU A 282 -26.81 -15.91 24.91
N GLU A 283 -25.56 -15.61 24.54
CA GLU A 283 -24.71 -16.43 23.66
C GLU A 283 -24.36 -17.80 24.28
N ASN A 284 -24.41 -17.91 25.61
CA ASN A 284 -24.21 -19.17 26.33
C ASN A 284 -25.44 -20.10 26.31
N LYS A 285 -26.63 -19.64 25.91
CA LYS A 285 -27.80 -20.53 25.82
C LYS A 285 -27.82 -21.35 24.54
N GLU A 286 -27.42 -20.78 23.40
CA GLU A 286 -27.34 -21.53 22.15
C GLU A 286 -26.25 -22.59 22.19
N SER A 287 -25.08 -22.24 22.72
CA SER A 287 -23.96 -23.19 22.88
C SER A 287 -24.29 -24.32 23.86
N VAL A 288 -25.04 -24.06 24.94
CA VAL A 288 -25.56 -25.11 25.84
C VAL A 288 -26.66 -25.95 25.18
N LEU A 289 -27.52 -25.36 24.34
CA LEU A 289 -28.51 -26.10 23.54
C LEU A 289 -27.84 -27.06 22.55
N TRP A 290 -26.81 -26.60 21.83
CA TRP A 290 -26.02 -27.45 20.92
C TRP A 290 -25.28 -28.56 21.67
N LEU A 291 -24.68 -28.26 22.82
CA LEU A 291 -24.03 -29.24 23.69
C LEU A 291 -25.01 -30.29 24.26
N ASN A 292 -26.24 -29.89 24.59
CA ASN A 292 -27.28 -30.82 25.05
C ASN A 292 -27.88 -31.66 23.90
N MET A 293 -27.99 -31.11 22.68
CA MET A 293 -28.42 -31.88 21.50
C MET A 293 -27.36 -32.92 21.08
N LEU A 294 -26.07 -32.64 21.27
CA LEU A 294 -24.97 -33.58 21.06
C LEU A 294 -24.93 -34.69 22.12
N LYS A 295 -25.28 -34.38 23.38
CA LYS A 295 -25.35 -35.37 24.47
C LYS A 295 -26.55 -36.31 24.39
N CYS A 296 -27.66 -35.92 23.76
CA CYS A 296 -28.88 -36.72 23.65
C CYS A 296 -28.99 -37.59 22.37
N GLY A 297 -27.98 -37.65 21.50
CA GLY A 297 -27.99 -38.57 20.35
C GLY A 297 -28.98 -38.22 19.22
N ILE A 298 -29.59 -37.02 19.24
CA ILE A 298 -30.62 -36.60 18.27
C ILE A 298 -30.04 -36.37 16.85
N VAL A 299 -28.74 -36.12 16.74
CA VAL A 299 -28.08 -35.86 15.44
C VAL A 299 -28.00 -37.13 14.57
N VAL A 300 -28.01 -38.32 15.17
CA VAL A 300 -28.00 -39.60 14.42
C VAL A 300 -29.36 -39.85 13.74
N ASP A 301 -30.46 -39.38 14.32
CA ASP A 301 -31.81 -39.56 13.78
C ASP A 301 -32.14 -38.57 12.65
N ILE A 302 -31.60 -37.35 12.67
CA ILE A 302 -31.73 -36.38 11.56
C ILE A 302 -30.98 -36.88 10.32
N TRP A 303 -29.81 -37.51 10.51
CA TRP A 303 -29.05 -38.12 9.42
C TRP A 303 -29.75 -39.37 8.83
N ARG A 304 -30.36 -40.22 9.68
CA ARG A 304 -31.19 -41.36 9.22
C ARG A 304 -32.50 -40.94 8.55
N TRP A 305 -33.10 -39.81 8.95
CA TRP A 305 -34.31 -39.27 8.31
C TRP A 305 -34.02 -38.66 6.93
N SER A 306 -32.86 -38.02 6.76
CA SER A 306 -32.43 -37.44 5.47
C SER A 306 -32.12 -38.47 4.37
N GLN A 307 -31.81 -39.72 4.72
CA GLN A 307 -31.46 -40.78 3.75
C GLN A 307 -32.68 -41.57 3.21
N ARG A 308 -33.90 -41.36 3.74
CA ARG A 308 -35.14 -42.02 3.27
C ARG A 308 -35.92 -41.24 2.19
N ARG A 309 -35.45 -40.06 1.77
CA ARG A 309 -36.15 -39.23 0.77
C ARG A 309 -35.52 -39.26 -0.63
N VAL A 310 -34.60 -40.18 -0.89
CA VAL A 310 -33.91 -40.36 -2.20
C VAL A 310 -34.02 -41.83 -2.69
N ARG A 311 -35.15 -42.48 -2.45
CA ARG A 311 -35.61 -43.64 -3.21
C ARG A 311 -37.08 -43.49 -3.53
#